data_AF-A0A957ZM02-F1
#
_entry.id   AF-A0A957ZM02-F1
#
_cell.length_a   1.000
_cell.length_b   1.000
_cell.length_c   1.000
_cell.angle_alpha   90.00
_cell.angle_beta   90.00
_cell.angle_gamma   90.00
#
_symmetry.space_group_name_H-M   'P 1'
#
loop_
_entity.id
_entity.type
_entity.pdbx_description
1 polymer ?
#
loop_
_entity_poly.entity_id
_entity_poly.type
_entity_poly.pdbx_seq_one_letter_code
_entity_poly.pdbx_strand_id
1 'polypeptide(L)'
;MSLKLDPYDVLLERAMLALYLQWPYLPRRATLPTLETLRKSLAAELAGMTDSPDQERFQTAARDFAGAALALPGVRAIAGADLTKLAASAETRPGLRTALTISNAGVTSDRVRELAAMLDTPDPPASAIGRRFYKNSSLPQAWDDIRPAVETLLDRLPADARTEVEAIDRDLQSALRNTTRFDVRPYEVALLRLEAIPGVVAALADRFVRWKSVEKEKTLTLANPRGSESMIASAAAAPPMADLATIDALVVAPPETLEVNFHTDVKFPARLQRNKVEWLVVRLRLEEPAETVAAGLVPVEFTQQGNEPPPPEYLTVRVLASDFDEETRVWERTITVHHDRDSDPAVFLLKAAELGKKRITIDFEHKGRPVGSVWFMTEVVDTPASSASVTLARSPDDLPEFSRFERNPPPPADVQLRVVKKSGENTLAFWLNSAHPDLPYSWQPVG
;
A
#
# COMPACT_ATOMS: atom_id res chain seq x y z
N MET A 1 0.57 -30.43 34.50
CA MET A 1 0.53 -29.40 33.44
C MET A 1 -0.45 -28.32 33.88
N SER A 2 0.03 -27.11 34.17
CA SER A 2 -0.86 -25.99 34.55
C SER A 2 -1.45 -25.40 33.27
N LEU A 3 -2.77 -25.48 33.09
CA LEU A 3 -3.48 -24.77 32.02
C LEU A 3 -3.32 -23.26 32.29
N LYS A 4 -2.44 -22.59 31.54
CA LYS A 4 -2.38 -21.12 31.55
C LYS A 4 -3.61 -20.61 30.82
N LEU A 5 -4.48 -19.91 31.56
CA LEU A 5 -5.63 -19.20 31.01
C LEU A 5 -5.12 -17.84 30.51
N ASP A 6 -5.26 -17.58 29.21
CA ASP A 6 -4.94 -16.26 28.67
C ASP A 6 -6.07 -15.28 29.03
N PRO A 7 -5.77 -14.07 29.54
CA PRO A 7 -6.78 -13.03 29.75
C PRO A 7 -7.22 -12.38 28.43
N TYR A 8 -8.38 -11.70 28.43
CA TYR A 8 -8.98 -11.12 27.23
C TYR A 8 -8.07 -10.12 26.51
N ASP A 9 -7.36 -9.29 27.24
CA ASP A 9 -6.46 -8.26 26.73
C ASP A 9 -5.25 -8.86 26.01
N VAL A 10 -4.70 -9.97 26.53
CA VAL A 10 -3.60 -10.71 25.89
C VAL A 10 -4.08 -11.42 24.63
N LEU A 11 -5.28 -12.00 24.64
CA LEU A 11 -5.87 -12.63 23.45
C LEU A 11 -6.15 -11.61 22.35
N LEU A 12 -6.69 -10.44 22.72
CA LEU A 12 -6.96 -9.35 21.79
C LEU A 12 -5.64 -8.83 21.20
N GLU A 13 -4.62 -8.57 22.02
CA GLU A 13 -3.32 -8.14 21.52
C GLU A 13 -2.73 -9.16 20.55
N ARG A 14 -2.70 -10.44 20.93
CA ARG A 14 -2.12 -11.49 20.10
C ARG A 14 -2.83 -11.63 18.76
N ALA A 15 -4.16 -11.58 18.75
CA ALA A 15 -4.96 -11.61 17.54
C ALA A 15 -4.66 -10.40 16.63
N MET A 16 -4.61 -9.20 17.19
CA MET A 16 -4.33 -7.97 16.43
C MET A 16 -2.92 -7.97 15.85
N LEU A 17 -1.91 -8.36 16.62
CA LEU A 17 -0.55 -8.44 16.13
C LEU A 17 -0.40 -9.48 15.02
N ALA A 18 -1.09 -10.62 15.10
CA ALA A 18 -1.11 -11.60 14.01
C ALA A 18 -1.74 -11.00 12.73
N LEU A 19 -2.85 -10.28 12.87
CA LEU A 19 -3.50 -9.60 11.75
C LEU A 19 -2.63 -8.49 11.16
N TYR A 20 -1.93 -7.72 11.99
CA TYR A 20 -1.05 -6.63 11.55
C TYR A 20 0.14 -7.13 10.74
N LEU A 21 0.74 -8.26 11.14
CA LEU A 21 1.81 -8.89 10.36
C LEU A 21 1.34 -9.38 8.99
N GLN A 22 0.08 -9.78 8.90
CA GLN A 22 -0.54 -10.26 7.66
C GLN A 22 -1.35 -9.17 6.95
N TRP A 23 -1.34 -7.95 7.47
CA TRP A 23 -2.10 -6.81 6.96
C TRP A 23 -1.82 -6.53 5.48
N PRO A 24 -0.55 -6.60 5.02
CA PRO A 24 -0.28 -6.43 3.59
C PRO A 24 -0.89 -7.54 2.73
N TYR A 25 -1.23 -8.70 3.27
CA TYR A 25 -1.73 -9.87 2.52
C TYR A 25 -3.25 -10.06 2.63
N LEU A 26 -3.92 -9.28 3.47
CA LEU A 26 -5.38 -9.32 3.59
C LEU A 26 -6.07 -8.73 2.35
N PRO A 27 -7.28 -9.22 1.98
CA PRO A 27 -8.05 -8.71 0.85
C PRO A 27 -8.35 -7.21 0.98
N ARG A 28 -7.83 -6.40 0.05
CA ARG A 28 -7.90 -4.93 0.14
C ARG A 28 -9.29 -4.32 -0.03
N ARG A 29 -10.20 -4.99 -0.74
CA ARG A 29 -11.57 -4.48 -0.98
C ARG A 29 -12.59 -5.05 0.00
N ALA A 30 -12.52 -6.36 0.26
CA ALA A 30 -13.50 -7.05 1.07
C ALA A 30 -13.17 -7.10 2.58
N THR A 31 -11.90 -6.95 2.96
CA THR A 31 -11.45 -7.16 4.34
C THR A 31 -10.84 -5.92 4.96
N LEU A 32 -9.81 -5.33 4.33
CA LEU A 32 -9.05 -4.24 4.95
C LEU A 32 -9.88 -3.00 5.32
N PRO A 33 -10.80 -2.46 4.48
CA PRO A 33 -11.53 -1.25 4.82
C PRO A 33 -12.44 -1.50 6.02
N THR A 34 -13.16 -2.62 6.02
CA THR A 34 -14.03 -3.00 7.13
C THR A 34 -13.22 -3.31 8.39
N LEU A 35 -12.11 -4.04 8.28
CA LEU A 35 -11.25 -4.34 9.41
C LEU A 35 -10.61 -3.07 10.01
N GLU A 36 -10.24 -2.11 9.17
CA GLU A 36 -9.73 -0.79 9.58
C GLU A 36 -10.81 0.02 10.32
N THR A 37 -12.05 0.03 9.84
CA THR A 37 -13.18 0.65 10.54
C THR A 37 -13.45 -0.02 11.89
N LEU A 38 -13.49 -1.35 11.94
CA LEU A 38 -13.68 -2.12 13.17
C LEU A 38 -12.56 -1.83 14.18
N ARG A 39 -11.31 -1.79 13.70
CA ARG A 39 -10.11 -1.48 14.50
C ARG A 39 -10.19 -0.08 15.11
N LYS A 40 -10.52 0.94 14.31
CA LYS A 40 -10.65 2.33 14.78
C LYS A 40 -11.84 2.51 15.73
N SER A 41 -12.95 1.84 15.46
CA SER A 41 -14.11 1.86 16.37
C SER A 41 -13.75 1.26 17.72
N LEU A 42 -13.04 0.13 17.74
CA LEU A 42 -12.56 -0.48 18.97
C LEU A 42 -11.55 0.43 19.68
N ALA A 43 -10.62 1.05 18.95
CA ALA A 43 -9.66 2.00 19.51
C ALA A 43 -10.37 3.15 20.24
N ALA A 44 -11.38 3.77 19.62
CA ALA A 44 -12.16 4.85 20.20
C ALA A 44 -12.93 4.39 21.45
N GLU A 45 -13.51 3.18 21.41
CA GLU A 45 -14.21 2.62 22.55
C GLU A 45 -13.27 2.37 23.74
N LEU A 46 -12.09 1.79 23.49
CA LEU A 46 -11.06 1.59 24.50
C LEU A 46 -10.53 2.91 25.05
N ALA A 47 -10.30 3.91 24.20
CA ALA A 47 -9.86 5.24 24.63
C ALA A 47 -10.84 5.86 25.63
N GLY A 48 -12.14 5.70 25.41
CA GLY A 48 -13.21 6.15 26.33
C GLY A 48 -13.28 5.42 27.67
N MET A 49 -12.52 4.32 27.86
CA MET A 49 -12.44 3.55 29.10
C MET A 49 -11.11 3.77 29.86
N THR A 50 -10.21 4.61 29.35
CA THR A 50 -8.85 4.77 29.90
C THR A 50 -8.84 5.25 31.37
N ASP A 51 -9.71 6.21 31.70
CA ASP A 51 -9.75 6.83 33.03
C ASP A 51 -10.49 5.99 34.07
N SER A 52 -11.40 5.13 33.62
CA SER A 52 -12.19 4.23 34.47
C SER A 52 -12.43 2.91 33.73
N PRO A 53 -11.49 1.97 33.79
CA PRO A 53 -11.59 0.71 33.05
C PRO A 53 -12.75 -0.12 33.57
N ASP A 54 -13.69 -0.43 32.68
CA ASP A 54 -14.82 -1.31 32.94
C ASP A 54 -14.57 -2.65 32.26
N GLN A 55 -14.46 -3.71 33.06
CA GLN A 55 -14.15 -5.05 32.59
C GLN A 55 -15.26 -5.63 31.69
N GLU A 56 -16.53 -5.43 32.03
CA GLU A 56 -17.64 -5.99 31.25
C GLU A 56 -17.77 -5.28 29.91
N ARG A 57 -17.60 -3.96 29.91
CA ARG A 57 -17.58 -3.15 28.69
C ARG A 57 -16.39 -3.52 27.80
N PHE A 58 -15.19 -3.67 28.36
CA PHE A 58 -14.01 -4.14 27.63
C PHE A 58 -14.24 -5.51 26.97
N GLN A 59 -14.76 -6.48 27.73
CA GLN A 59 -15.04 -7.82 27.20
C GLN A 59 -16.09 -7.81 26.10
N THR A 60 -17.11 -6.96 26.22
CA THR A 60 -18.15 -6.81 25.21
C THR A 60 -17.59 -6.21 23.92
N ALA A 61 -16.84 -5.12 24.02
CA ALA A 61 -16.16 -4.50 22.88
C ALA A 61 -15.23 -5.48 22.14
N ALA A 62 -14.40 -6.21 22.88
CA ALA A 62 -13.48 -7.20 22.32
C ALA A 62 -14.21 -8.36 21.62
N ARG A 63 -15.36 -8.78 22.17
CA ARG A 63 -16.19 -9.85 21.60
C ARG A 63 -16.89 -9.41 20.33
N ASP A 64 -17.49 -8.23 20.33
CA ASP A 64 -18.21 -7.70 19.18
C ASP A 64 -17.25 -7.46 18.01
N PHE A 65 -16.07 -6.91 18.30
CA PHE A 65 -14.96 -6.84 17.35
C PHE A 65 -14.58 -8.23 16.81
N ALA A 66 -14.35 -9.21 17.69
CA ALA A 66 -13.91 -10.54 17.27
C ALA A 66 -14.97 -11.26 16.41
N GLY A 67 -16.25 -11.13 16.75
CA GLY A 67 -17.36 -11.67 15.97
C GLY A 67 -17.43 -11.05 14.58
N ALA A 68 -17.35 -9.71 14.49
CA ALA A 68 -17.36 -8.99 13.21
C ALA A 68 -16.12 -9.30 12.37
N ALA A 69 -14.93 -9.30 12.96
CA ALA A 69 -13.68 -9.58 12.26
C ALA A 69 -13.63 -11.01 11.70
N LEU A 70 -14.14 -12.01 12.43
CA LEU A 70 -14.19 -13.40 11.97
C LEU A 70 -15.07 -13.62 10.74
N ALA A 71 -16.02 -12.72 10.47
CA ALA A 71 -16.86 -12.78 9.28
C ALA A 71 -16.11 -12.33 8.02
N LEU A 72 -14.99 -11.63 8.16
CA LEU A 72 -14.24 -11.07 7.04
C LEU A 72 -13.37 -12.13 6.34
N PRO A 73 -13.26 -12.10 5.00
CA PRO A 73 -12.40 -13.02 4.25
C PRO A 73 -10.93 -12.97 4.70
N GLY A 74 -10.30 -14.13 4.87
CA GLY A 74 -8.89 -14.26 5.23
C GLY A 74 -8.57 -14.11 6.73
N VAL A 75 -9.40 -13.42 7.51
CA VAL A 75 -9.15 -13.17 8.96
C VAL A 75 -9.08 -14.47 9.76
N ARG A 76 -9.99 -15.42 9.50
CA ARG A 76 -10.04 -16.70 10.22
C ARG A 76 -8.77 -17.55 10.01
N ALA A 77 -8.14 -17.48 8.84
CA ALA A 77 -6.90 -18.22 8.57
C ALA A 77 -5.70 -17.68 9.36
N ILE A 78 -5.73 -16.40 9.74
CA ILE A 78 -4.61 -15.70 10.39
C ILE A 78 -4.76 -15.70 11.91
N ALA A 79 -5.91 -15.21 12.41
CA ALA A 79 -6.16 -14.99 13.83
C ALA A 79 -7.37 -15.75 14.37
N GLY A 80 -7.92 -16.70 13.59
CA GLY A 80 -9.19 -17.36 13.90
C GLY A 80 -9.21 -18.06 15.26
N ALA A 81 -8.09 -18.67 15.68
CA ALA A 81 -8.02 -19.39 16.95
C ALA A 81 -8.25 -18.48 18.17
N ASP A 82 -7.65 -17.29 18.18
CA ASP A 82 -7.76 -16.35 19.30
C ASP A 82 -9.05 -15.53 19.22
N LEU A 83 -9.45 -15.08 18.02
CA LEU A 83 -10.72 -14.39 17.83
C LEU A 83 -11.93 -15.28 18.16
N THR A 84 -11.86 -16.59 17.86
CA THR A 84 -12.96 -17.51 18.22
C THR A 84 -13.08 -17.66 19.73
N LYS A 85 -11.96 -17.69 20.47
CA LYS A 85 -11.99 -17.71 21.95
C LYS A 85 -12.62 -16.42 22.51
N LEU A 86 -12.24 -15.26 21.96
CA LEU A 86 -12.82 -13.97 22.34
C LEU A 86 -14.33 -13.92 22.07
N ALA A 87 -14.76 -14.35 20.89
CA ALA A 87 -16.16 -14.35 20.47
C ALA A 87 -17.04 -15.33 21.29
N ALA A 88 -16.52 -16.50 21.63
CA ALA A 88 -17.30 -17.58 22.23
C ALA A 88 -17.51 -17.44 23.75
N SER A 89 -16.81 -16.51 24.40
CA SER A 89 -16.79 -16.38 25.87
C SER A 89 -18.03 -15.71 26.49
N ALA A 90 -19.14 -15.57 25.73
CA ALA A 90 -20.42 -15.04 26.20
C ALA A 90 -21.56 -16.06 26.34
N GLU A 91 -21.48 -17.23 25.71
CA GLU A 91 -22.59 -18.17 25.77
C GLU A 91 -22.60 -18.95 27.10
N THR A 92 -23.02 -18.27 28.17
CA THR A 92 -23.57 -18.96 29.33
C THR A 92 -24.97 -19.45 28.97
N ARG A 93 -25.08 -20.42 28.04
CA ARG A 93 -26.34 -21.14 27.84
C ARG A 93 -26.60 -21.96 29.11
N PRO A 94 -27.79 -21.84 29.74
CA PRO A 94 -28.12 -22.70 30.86
C PRO A 94 -28.19 -24.15 30.35
N GLY A 95 -27.17 -24.94 30.67
CA GLY A 95 -27.11 -26.37 30.35
C GLY A 95 -25.89 -26.86 29.55
N LEU A 96 -25.05 -25.97 28.98
CA LEU A 96 -23.83 -26.39 28.28
C LEU A 96 -22.60 -25.69 28.88
N ARG A 97 -21.94 -26.35 29.84
CA ARG A 97 -20.61 -25.94 30.31
C ARG A 97 -19.55 -26.31 29.28
N THR A 98 -19.55 -25.67 28.12
CA THR A 98 -18.30 -25.53 27.35
C THR A 98 -17.49 -24.45 28.05
N ALA A 99 -16.75 -24.85 29.07
CA ALA A 99 -15.83 -24.01 29.82
C ALA A 99 -14.74 -23.48 28.88
N LEU A 100 -14.96 -22.30 28.31
CA LEU A 100 -13.93 -21.59 27.56
C LEU A 100 -12.96 -20.96 28.55
N THR A 101 -11.70 -21.36 28.37
CA THR A 101 -10.54 -21.18 29.21
C THR A 101 -9.95 -19.78 29.09
N ILE A 102 -10.70 -18.74 29.47
CA ILE A 102 -10.21 -17.34 29.53
C ILE A 102 -10.20 -16.86 30.99
N SER A 103 -9.14 -16.16 31.37
CA SER A 103 -9.04 -15.54 32.70
C SER A 103 -9.85 -14.24 32.75
N ASN A 104 -10.68 -14.06 33.78
CA ASN A 104 -11.39 -12.80 34.09
C ASN A 104 -10.51 -11.82 34.88
N ALA A 105 -9.20 -11.79 34.61
CA ALA A 105 -8.32 -10.81 35.22
C ALA A 105 -8.77 -9.40 34.81
N GLY A 106 -8.85 -8.50 35.80
CA GLY A 106 -9.23 -7.11 35.57
C GLY A 106 -8.22 -6.41 34.67
N VAL A 107 -8.69 -5.68 33.67
CA VAL A 107 -7.87 -4.87 32.79
C VAL A 107 -7.50 -3.57 33.51
N THR A 108 -6.24 -3.16 33.43
CA THR A 108 -5.76 -1.91 34.06
C THR A 108 -5.92 -0.73 33.10
N SER A 109 -5.99 0.50 33.61
CA SER A 109 -6.01 1.72 32.80
C SER A 109 -4.84 1.81 31.83
N ASP A 110 -3.63 1.47 32.31
CA ASP A 110 -2.42 1.47 31.47
C ASP A 110 -2.54 0.47 30.32
N ARG A 111 -3.09 -0.71 30.61
CA ARG A 111 -3.27 -1.73 29.59
C ARG A 111 -4.31 -1.34 28.54
N VAL A 112 -5.42 -0.73 28.95
CA VAL A 112 -6.43 -0.20 28.02
C VAL A 112 -5.83 0.89 27.14
N ARG A 113 -5.03 1.80 27.73
CA ARG A 113 -4.32 2.86 26.99
C ARG A 113 -3.36 2.30 25.95
N GLU A 114 -2.55 1.30 26.32
CA GLU A 114 -1.61 0.64 25.41
C GLU A 114 -2.32 -0.04 24.22
N LEU A 115 -3.43 -0.72 24.48
CA LEU A 115 -4.22 -1.38 23.44
C LEU A 115 -4.91 -0.36 22.53
N ALA A 116 -5.48 0.71 23.08
CA ALA A 116 -6.07 1.79 22.31
C ALA A 116 -5.03 2.44 21.37
N ALA A 117 -3.83 2.76 21.89
CA ALA A 117 -2.75 3.32 21.09
C ALA A 117 -2.26 2.37 19.99
N MET A 118 -2.18 1.06 20.27
CA MET A 118 -1.86 0.04 19.26
C MET A 118 -2.94 -0.04 18.18
N LEU A 119 -4.21 0.06 18.56
CA LEU A 119 -5.35 0.01 17.68
C LEU A 119 -5.58 1.31 16.90
N ASP A 120 -4.97 2.42 17.27
CA ASP A 120 -5.08 3.69 16.53
C ASP A 120 -3.85 4.00 15.64
N THR A 121 -2.87 3.09 15.60
CA THR A 121 -1.64 3.29 14.82
C THR A 121 -1.94 3.50 13.33
N PRO A 122 -1.23 4.43 12.63
CA PRO A 122 -1.42 4.64 11.20
C PRO A 122 -0.81 3.53 10.33
N ASP A 123 0.23 2.84 10.84
CA ASP A 123 0.91 1.73 10.14
C ASP A 123 0.84 0.45 10.99
N PRO A 124 -0.19 -0.39 10.79
CA PRO A 124 -0.36 -1.63 11.55
C PRO A 124 0.83 -2.62 11.41
N PRO A 125 1.35 -2.90 10.20
CA PRO A 125 2.58 -3.68 10.04
C PRO A 125 3.76 -3.17 10.87
N ALA A 126 4.07 -1.87 10.79
CA ALA A 126 5.19 -1.29 11.53
C ALA A 126 5.00 -1.43 13.04
N SER A 127 3.77 -1.22 13.54
CA SER A 127 3.43 -1.44 14.96
C SER A 127 3.71 -2.87 15.41
N ALA A 128 3.35 -3.88 14.61
CA ALA A 128 3.59 -5.27 14.97
C ALA A 128 5.07 -5.70 14.87
N ILE A 129 5.81 -5.14 13.92
CA ILE A 129 7.26 -5.37 13.78
C ILE A 129 8.02 -4.67 14.90
N GLY A 130 7.65 -3.44 15.26
CA GLY A 130 8.28 -2.64 16.31
C GLY A 130 8.16 -3.25 17.70
N ARG A 131 7.13 -4.07 17.97
CA ARG A 131 6.98 -4.83 19.24
C ARG A 131 7.90 -6.04 19.35
N ARG A 132 8.69 -6.35 18.32
CA ARG A 132 9.66 -7.45 18.33
C ARG A 132 11.09 -6.92 18.40
N PHE A 133 12.00 -7.74 18.89
CA PHE A 133 13.41 -7.38 19.08
C PHE A 133 14.27 -8.06 18.03
N TYR A 134 15.23 -7.33 17.45
CA TYR A 134 16.28 -7.98 16.68
C TYR A 134 17.10 -8.91 17.56
N LYS A 135 17.54 -10.04 16.98
CA LYS A 135 18.51 -10.91 17.62
C LYS A 135 19.89 -10.26 17.49
N ASN A 136 20.50 -9.91 18.62
CA ASN A 136 21.78 -9.18 18.65
C ASN A 136 22.88 -9.95 17.92
N SER A 137 22.83 -11.27 18.00
CA SER A 137 23.78 -12.18 17.36
C SER A 137 23.71 -12.22 15.83
N SER A 138 22.65 -11.69 15.21
CA SER A 138 22.42 -11.76 13.77
C SER A 138 22.20 -10.41 13.07
N LEU A 139 22.53 -9.30 13.73
CA LEU A 139 22.28 -7.95 13.20
C LEU A 139 23.00 -7.68 11.85
N PRO A 140 24.28 -8.05 11.67
CA PRO A 140 24.93 -7.90 10.36
C PRO A 140 24.25 -8.73 9.25
N GLN A 141 23.86 -9.97 9.56
CA GLN A 141 23.18 -10.85 8.60
C GLN A 141 21.77 -10.35 8.26
N ALA A 142 21.07 -9.75 9.23
CA ALA A 142 19.78 -9.11 8.99
C ALA A 142 19.93 -7.92 8.04
N TRP A 143 20.97 -7.11 8.22
CA TRP A 143 21.30 -6.01 7.30
C TRP A 143 21.60 -6.52 5.89
N ASP A 144 22.45 -7.54 5.77
CA ASP A 144 22.82 -8.13 4.47
C ASP A 144 21.65 -8.80 3.73
N ASP A 145 20.60 -9.24 4.44
CA ASP A 145 19.38 -9.79 3.82
C ASP A 145 18.35 -8.71 3.47
N ILE A 146 18.17 -7.70 4.33
CA ILE A 146 17.12 -6.68 4.20
C ILE A 146 17.55 -5.59 3.22
N ARG A 147 18.77 -5.06 3.33
CA ARG A 147 19.20 -3.89 2.54
C ARG A 147 19.18 -4.14 1.03
N PRO A 148 19.64 -5.28 0.48
CA PRO A 148 19.51 -5.55 -0.95
C PRO A 148 18.06 -5.68 -1.40
N ALA A 149 17.17 -6.18 -0.54
CA ALA A 149 15.74 -6.23 -0.85
C ALA A 149 15.12 -4.84 -0.92
N VAL A 150 15.55 -3.90 -0.05
CA VAL A 150 15.15 -2.48 -0.13
C VAL A 150 15.58 -1.85 -1.44
N GLU A 151 16.75 -2.21 -1.97
CA GLU A 151 17.25 -1.69 -3.26
C GLU A 151 16.25 -1.94 -4.40
N THR A 152 15.65 -3.13 -4.44
CA THR A 152 14.67 -3.51 -5.47
C THR A 152 13.36 -2.72 -5.41
N LEU A 153 13.15 -1.95 -4.33
CA LEU A 153 11.98 -1.15 -4.08
C LEU A 153 12.23 0.35 -4.27
N LEU A 154 13.49 0.80 -4.36
CA LEU A 154 13.83 2.24 -4.36
C LEU A 154 13.14 3.01 -5.47
N ASP A 155 13.04 2.44 -6.67
CA ASP A 155 12.37 3.08 -7.82
C ASP A 155 10.85 3.20 -7.65
N ARG A 156 10.28 2.53 -6.65
CA ARG A 156 8.85 2.52 -6.32
C ARG A 156 8.53 3.32 -5.06
N LEU A 157 9.55 3.77 -4.32
CA LEU A 157 9.41 4.53 -3.10
C LEU A 157 9.39 6.04 -3.39
N PRO A 158 8.73 6.85 -2.55
CA PRO A 158 8.83 8.30 -2.59
C PRO A 158 10.29 8.81 -2.53
N ALA A 159 10.56 9.95 -3.14
CA ALA A 159 11.92 10.50 -3.25
C ALA A 159 12.57 10.82 -1.89
N ASP A 160 11.77 11.23 -0.92
CA ASP A 160 12.15 11.43 0.48
C ASP A 160 12.57 10.10 1.14
N ALA A 161 11.81 9.03 0.94
CA ALA A 161 12.16 7.69 1.44
C ALA A 161 13.47 7.17 0.80
N ARG A 162 13.69 7.42 -0.49
CA ARG A 162 14.96 7.09 -1.16
C ARG A 162 16.14 7.84 -0.54
N THR A 163 15.98 9.15 -0.34
CA THR A 163 16.99 10.00 0.30
C THR A 163 17.31 9.52 1.72
N GLU A 164 16.31 9.07 2.46
CA GLU A 164 16.47 8.52 3.80
C GLU A 164 17.26 7.20 3.80
N VAL A 165 16.97 6.27 2.87
CA VAL A 165 17.74 5.02 2.72
C VAL A 165 19.22 5.31 2.43
N GLU A 166 19.50 6.23 1.51
CA GLU A 166 20.87 6.65 1.19
C GLU A 166 21.58 7.33 2.38
N ALA A 167 20.83 8.05 3.23
CA ALA A 167 21.36 8.62 4.46
C ALA A 167 21.68 7.53 5.49
N ILE A 168 20.82 6.52 5.65
CA ILE A 168 21.05 5.38 6.56
C ILE A 168 22.34 4.64 6.15
N ASP A 169 22.54 4.40 4.86
CA ASP A 169 23.76 3.73 4.35
C ASP A 169 25.03 4.52 4.70
N ARG A 170 25.01 5.85 4.48
CA ARG A 170 26.16 6.72 4.83
C ARG A 170 26.43 6.72 6.33
N ASP A 171 25.39 6.83 7.15
CA ASP A 171 25.51 6.88 8.60
C ASP A 171 26.03 5.55 9.16
N LEU A 172 25.55 4.42 8.64
CA LEU A 172 26.06 3.10 9.01
C LEU A 172 27.56 2.97 8.67
N GLN A 173 27.96 3.33 7.44
CA GLN A 173 29.37 3.28 7.04
C GLN A 173 30.26 4.19 7.91
N SER A 174 29.77 5.37 8.27
CA SER A 174 30.46 6.28 9.19
C SER A 174 30.61 5.67 10.59
N ALA A 175 29.54 5.10 11.13
CA ALA A 175 29.56 4.46 12.45
C ALA A 175 30.48 3.21 12.48
N LEU A 176 30.48 2.38 11.43
CA LEU A 176 31.36 1.22 11.34
C LEU A 176 32.85 1.60 11.26
N ARG A 177 33.19 2.76 10.69
CA ARG A 177 34.58 3.27 10.68
C ARG A 177 35.04 3.75 12.06
N ASN A 178 34.11 4.20 12.90
CA ASN A 178 34.40 4.83 14.19
C ASN A 178 34.21 3.88 15.39
N THR A 179 33.85 2.61 15.15
CA THR A 179 33.58 1.61 16.21
C THR A 179 34.57 0.45 16.15
N THR A 180 34.60 -0.37 17.20
CA THR A 180 35.40 -1.60 17.21
C THR A 180 34.78 -2.66 16.29
N ARG A 181 35.60 -3.54 15.71
CA ARG A 181 35.18 -4.60 14.75
C ARG A 181 34.06 -5.54 15.25
N PHE A 182 33.78 -5.57 16.55
CA PHE A 182 32.75 -6.41 17.16
C PHE A 182 31.50 -5.63 17.60
N ASP A 183 31.44 -4.32 17.36
CA ASP A 183 30.26 -3.53 17.70
C ASP A 183 29.17 -3.71 16.64
N VAL A 184 28.07 -4.33 17.04
CA VAL A 184 26.91 -4.61 16.19
C VAL A 184 25.80 -3.57 16.34
N ARG A 185 25.91 -2.63 17.30
CA ARG A 185 24.90 -1.60 17.54
C ARG A 185 24.63 -0.69 16.34
N PRO A 186 25.63 -0.30 15.51
CA PRO A 186 25.36 0.48 14.31
C PRO A 186 24.35 -0.18 13.36
N TYR A 187 24.41 -1.51 13.23
CA TYR A 187 23.44 -2.26 12.41
C TYR A 187 22.03 -2.22 13.01
N GLU A 188 21.88 -2.32 14.33
CA GLU A 188 20.57 -2.21 14.98
C GLU A 188 19.94 -0.84 14.72
N VAL A 189 20.71 0.24 14.88
CA VAL A 189 20.23 1.61 14.62
C VAL A 189 19.82 1.77 13.15
N ALA A 190 20.62 1.26 12.21
CA ALA A 190 20.30 1.35 10.78
C ALA A 190 19.04 0.54 10.42
N LEU A 191 18.90 -0.66 10.97
CA LEU A 191 17.73 -1.51 10.78
C LEU A 191 16.46 -0.89 11.36
N LEU A 192 16.51 -0.30 12.55
CA LEU A 192 15.38 0.41 13.16
C LEU A 192 14.95 1.63 12.34
N ARG A 193 15.89 2.32 11.69
CA ARG A 193 15.57 3.42 10.77
C ARG A 193 14.92 2.93 9.48
N LEU A 194 15.36 1.79 8.92
CA LEU A 194 14.67 1.18 7.78
C LEU A 194 13.24 0.76 8.13
N GLU A 195 13.01 0.30 9.37
CA GLU A 195 11.67 0.00 9.87
C GLU A 195 10.78 1.24 10.08
N ALA A 196 11.36 2.43 10.14
CA ALA A 196 10.58 3.66 10.26
C ALA A 196 9.99 4.11 8.92
N ILE A 197 10.42 3.52 7.79
CA ILE A 197 9.95 3.87 6.45
C ILE A 197 8.73 3.01 6.09
N PRO A 198 7.51 3.58 6.01
CA PRO A 198 6.28 2.80 5.87
C PRO A 198 6.25 1.92 4.62
N GLY A 199 6.71 2.46 3.48
CA GLY A 199 6.75 1.73 2.21
C GLY A 199 7.71 0.53 2.22
N VAL A 200 8.79 0.61 2.99
CA VAL A 200 9.77 -0.47 3.15
C VAL A 200 9.18 -1.57 4.03
N VAL A 201 8.56 -1.21 5.16
CA VAL A 201 7.92 -2.15 6.06
C VAL A 201 6.77 -2.88 5.38
N ALA A 202 5.90 -2.16 4.67
CA ALA A 202 4.76 -2.76 3.98
C ALA A 202 5.18 -3.80 2.93
N ALA A 203 6.32 -3.58 2.26
CA ALA A 203 6.82 -4.47 1.21
C ALA A 203 7.66 -5.64 1.77
N LEU A 204 8.39 -5.43 2.87
CA LEU A 204 9.37 -6.39 3.40
C LEU A 204 9.03 -6.93 4.80
N ALA A 205 7.78 -6.82 5.24
CA ALA A 205 7.33 -7.24 6.57
C ALA A 205 7.81 -8.65 6.95
N ASP A 206 7.65 -9.64 6.04
CA ASP A 206 8.11 -11.01 6.27
C ASP A 206 9.62 -11.14 6.49
N ARG A 207 10.43 -10.30 5.82
CA ARG A 207 11.88 -10.29 5.99
C ARG A 207 12.27 -9.70 7.34
N PHE A 208 11.66 -8.58 7.75
CA PHE A 208 11.89 -8.00 9.08
C PHE A 208 11.53 -9.00 10.18
N VAL A 209 10.36 -9.63 10.07
CA VAL A 209 9.86 -10.60 11.05
C VAL A 209 10.81 -11.79 11.23
N ARG A 210 11.46 -12.27 10.17
CA ARG A 210 12.41 -13.40 10.20
C ARG A 210 13.59 -13.16 11.15
N TRP A 211 14.04 -11.92 11.26
CA TRP A 211 15.22 -11.53 12.06
C TRP A 211 14.87 -11.08 13.47
N LYS A 212 13.57 -11.04 13.82
CA LYS A 212 13.09 -10.56 15.12
C LYS A 212 12.44 -11.66 15.97
N SER A 213 12.64 -11.58 17.28
CA SER A 213 12.01 -12.43 18.29
C SER A 213 11.03 -11.65 19.18
N VAL A 214 10.06 -12.35 19.75
CA VAL A 214 9.13 -11.78 20.74
C VAL A 214 9.83 -11.53 22.07
N GLU A 215 10.82 -12.37 22.39
CA GLU A 215 11.65 -12.21 23.59
C GLU A 215 12.91 -11.43 23.25
N LYS A 216 13.26 -10.45 24.09
CA LYS A 216 14.54 -9.74 24.01
C LYS A 216 15.64 -10.69 24.46
N GLU A 217 16.64 -10.93 23.61
CA GLU A 217 17.83 -11.68 24.02
C GLU A 217 18.48 -10.97 25.21
N LYS A 218 18.66 -11.70 26.32
CA LYS A 218 19.41 -11.19 27.47
C LYS A 218 20.87 -11.08 27.06
N THR A 219 21.30 -9.88 26.71
CA THR A 219 22.71 -9.58 26.52
C THR A 219 23.40 -9.79 27.86
N LEU A 220 24.23 -10.83 27.98
CA LEU A 220 25.21 -10.96 29.05
C LEU A 220 26.18 -9.79 28.89
N THR A 221 25.95 -8.72 29.64
CA THR A 221 26.87 -7.60 29.78
C THR A 221 28.13 -8.12 30.45
N LEU A 222 29.15 -8.45 29.65
CA LEU A 222 30.51 -8.52 30.16
C LEU A 222 30.89 -7.10 30.57
N ALA A 223 30.99 -6.89 31.88
CA ALA A 223 31.43 -5.65 32.46
C ALA A 223 32.77 -5.24 31.85
N ASN A 224 32.85 -4.01 31.33
CA ASN A 224 34.13 -3.34 31.19
C ASN A 224 34.09 -2.08 32.06
N PRO A 225 35.01 -1.94 33.04
CA PRO A 225 35.06 -0.78 33.93
C PRO A 225 35.86 0.35 33.28
N ARG A 226 35.73 1.54 33.89
CA ARG A 226 36.38 2.83 33.59
C ARG A 226 35.54 3.68 32.63
N GLY A 227 34.94 4.80 33.02
CA GLY A 227 35.22 5.70 34.13
C GLY A 227 35.62 7.04 33.56
N SER A 228 34.66 7.97 33.51
CA SER A 228 34.92 9.41 33.50
C SER A 228 33.59 10.14 33.67
N GLU A 229 33.38 10.64 34.89
CA GLU A 229 32.50 11.75 35.22
C GLU A 229 32.85 12.98 34.36
N SER A 230 31.86 13.82 34.04
CA SER A 230 31.75 15.19 34.58
C SER A 230 30.91 16.15 33.70
N MET A 231 29.92 16.77 34.36
CA MET A 231 29.46 18.18 34.31
C MET A 231 28.88 18.84 33.03
N ILE A 232 27.57 19.10 33.09
CA ILE A 232 26.87 20.42 33.17
C ILE A 232 27.41 21.64 32.35
N ALA A 233 26.50 22.13 31.47
CA ALA A 233 26.14 23.50 31.05
C ALA A 233 27.16 24.53 30.51
N SER A 234 26.85 25.16 29.36
CA SER A 234 26.37 26.56 29.26
C SER A 234 26.67 27.24 27.90
N ALA A 235 25.71 28.07 27.46
CA ALA A 235 25.80 29.30 26.63
C ALA A 235 26.21 29.30 25.13
N ALA A 236 25.20 29.67 24.30
CA ALA A 236 25.15 30.72 23.26
C ALA A 236 26.38 31.08 22.40
N ALA A 237 26.20 31.07 21.06
CA ALA A 237 26.50 32.19 20.14
C ALA A 237 26.18 31.83 18.65
N ALA A 238 25.39 32.67 17.97
CA ALA A 238 25.45 32.92 16.51
C ALA A 238 26.54 34.01 16.24
N PRO A 239 26.85 34.53 15.01
CA PRO A 239 26.39 34.32 13.61
C PRO A 239 27.63 34.23 12.63
N PRO A 240 27.71 34.71 11.34
CA PRO A 240 26.74 35.30 10.39
C PRO A 240 26.78 34.83 8.91
N MET A 241 25.82 35.38 8.14
CA MET A 241 25.61 35.29 6.69
C MET A 241 26.65 36.03 5.83
N ALA A 242 26.87 35.51 4.62
CA ALA A 242 27.31 36.17 3.38
C ALA A 242 26.93 35.19 2.23
N ASP A 243 26.55 35.52 1.01
CA ASP A 243 26.36 36.74 0.22
C ASP A 243 25.48 36.29 -0.96
N LEU A 244 24.42 37.01 -1.32
CA LEU A 244 23.57 36.67 -2.48
C LEU A 244 24.07 37.41 -3.71
N ALA A 245 24.67 36.65 -4.63
CA ALA A 245 25.00 37.14 -5.97
C ALA A 245 23.74 37.20 -6.86
N THR A 246 23.58 38.36 -7.50
CA THR A 246 22.62 38.72 -8.54
C THR A 246 22.61 37.71 -9.70
N ILE A 247 21.42 37.27 -10.14
CA ILE A 247 21.24 36.60 -11.44
C ILE A 247 20.35 37.50 -12.30
N ASP A 248 20.93 37.93 -13.42
CA ASP A 248 20.28 38.63 -14.53
C ASP A 248 19.14 37.78 -15.11
N ALA A 249 17.98 38.41 -15.30
CA ALA A 249 16.83 37.80 -15.97
C ALA A 249 17.03 37.86 -17.49
N LEU A 250 17.40 36.74 -18.10
CA LEU A 250 17.25 36.52 -19.54
C LEU A 250 15.75 36.40 -19.86
N VAL A 251 15.28 37.26 -20.76
CA VAL A 251 13.94 37.21 -21.35
C VAL A 251 13.85 35.96 -22.22
N VAL A 252 13.15 34.93 -21.72
CA VAL A 252 12.82 33.70 -22.47
C VAL A 252 11.57 33.96 -23.29
N ALA A 253 11.63 33.71 -24.61
CA ALA A 253 10.48 33.77 -25.50
C ALA A 253 9.38 32.79 -25.04
N PRO A 254 8.08 33.12 -25.22
CA PRO A 254 7.00 32.26 -24.77
C PRO A 254 7.10 30.87 -25.41
N PRO A 255 6.96 29.79 -24.63
CA PRO A 255 7.08 28.43 -25.15
C PRO A 255 5.94 28.11 -26.14
N GLU A 256 6.28 27.52 -27.28
CA GLU A 256 5.29 27.04 -28.26
C GLU A 256 4.80 25.64 -27.85
N THR A 257 3.52 25.33 -28.10
CA THR A 257 2.91 24.03 -27.75
C THR A 257 2.61 23.21 -29.00
N LEU A 258 3.12 21.98 -29.06
CA LEU A 258 2.92 21.02 -30.15
C LEU A 258 1.98 19.89 -29.69
N GLU A 259 0.81 19.74 -30.30
CA GLU A 259 -0.14 18.63 -30.03
C GLU A 259 0.11 17.48 -31.02
N VAL A 260 0.38 16.28 -30.51
CA VAL A 260 0.52 15.04 -31.33
C VAL A 260 -0.53 14.02 -30.89
N ASN A 261 -1.25 13.43 -31.85
CA ASN A 261 -2.24 12.39 -31.57
C ASN A 261 -1.62 11.00 -31.71
N PHE A 262 -1.76 10.17 -30.68
CA PHE A 262 -1.28 8.79 -30.67
C PHE A 262 -2.44 7.79 -30.71
N HIS A 263 -2.27 6.70 -31.44
CA HIS A 263 -3.17 5.55 -31.44
C HIS A 263 -2.92 4.65 -30.22
N THR A 264 -3.98 4.14 -29.61
CA THR A 264 -3.88 3.17 -28.51
C THR A 264 -3.67 1.74 -29.02
N ASP A 265 -2.57 1.12 -28.63
CA ASP A 265 -2.29 -0.31 -28.80
C ASP A 265 -2.51 -1.01 -27.46
N VAL A 266 -3.65 -1.69 -27.32
CA VAL A 266 -4.03 -2.43 -26.12
C VAL A 266 -4.06 -3.91 -26.46
N LYS A 267 -3.31 -4.71 -25.70
CA LYS A 267 -3.23 -6.17 -25.85
C LYS A 267 -3.69 -6.86 -24.59
N PHE A 268 -4.74 -7.65 -24.72
CA PHE A 268 -5.25 -8.50 -23.66
C PHE A 268 -6.04 -9.69 -24.23
N PRO A 269 -6.01 -10.87 -23.60
CA PRO A 269 -6.81 -11.99 -24.08
C PRO A 269 -8.31 -11.72 -23.95
N ALA A 270 -9.07 -12.11 -24.98
CA ALA A 270 -10.54 -12.03 -24.96
C ALA A 270 -11.18 -13.02 -23.97
N ARG A 271 -10.46 -14.10 -23.64
CA ARG A 271 -10.88 -15.12 -22.66
C ARG A 271 -9.75 -15.41 -21.69
N LEU A 272 -10.09 -15.43 -20.41
CA LEU A 272 -9.14 -15.59 -19.30
C LEU A 272 -9.54 -16.81 -18.48
N GLN A 273 -8.55 -17.55 -18.00
CA GLN A 273 -8.80 -18.60 -17.03
C GLN A 273 -8.97 -17.98 -15.64
N ARG A 274 -10.00 -18.44 -14.91
CA ARG A 274 -10.22 -18.07 -13.52
C ARG A 274 -8.94 -18.26 -12.68
N ASN A 275 -8.63 -17.27 -11.85
CA ASN A 275 -7.46 -17.23 -10.97
C ASN A 275 -6.08 -17.31 -11.67
N LYS A 276 -6.03 -17.18 -13.00
CA LYS A 276 -4.78 -17.06 -13.75
C LYS A 276 -4.42 -15.58 -13.93
N VAL A 277 -3.13 -15.28 -13.81
CA VAL A 277 -2.58 -13.94 -14.08
C VAL A 277 -2.34 -13.79 -15.57
N GLU A 278 -2.86 -12.71 -16.16
CA GLU A 278 -2.73 -12.37 -17.57
C GLU A 278 -2.25 -10.92 -17.73
N TRP A 279 -1.53 -10.65 -18.82
CA TRP A 279 -0.78 -9.41 -18.99
C TRP A 279 -1.58 -8.44 -19.85
N LEU A 280 -2.03 -7.34 -19.26
CA LEU A 280 -2.57 -6.20 -19.99
C LEU A 280 -1.44 -5.28 -20.36
N VAL A 281 -1.19 -5.15 -21.66
CA VAL A 281 -0.15 -4.27 -22.21
C VAL A 281 -0.84 -3.10 -22.91
N VAL A 282 -0.48 -1.88 -22.52
CA VAL A 282 -1.00 -0.64 -23.09
C VAL A 282 0.18 0.16 -23.63
N ARG A 283 0.09 0.61 -24.88
CA ARG A 283 1.11 1.43 -25.53
C ARG A 283 0.46 2.51 -26.40
N LEU A 284 1.12 3.65 -26.53
CA LEU A 284 0.74 4.70 -27.48
C LEU A 284 1.66 4.62 -28.70
N ARG A 285 1.06 4.61 -29.90
CA ARG A 285 1.77 4.50 -31.17
C ARG A 285 1.48 5.68 -32.09
N LEU A 286 2.45 6.05 -32.92
CA LEU A 286 2.21 7.07 -33.95
C LEU A 286 1.37 6.53 -35.10
N GLU A 287 1.56 5.26 -35.45
CA GLU A 287 0.80 4.57 -36.49
C GLU A 287 -0.30 3.70 -35.89
N GLU A 288 -1.40 3.54 -36.63
CA GLU A 288 -2.52 2.70 -36.21
C GLU A 288 -2.09 1.22 -36.08
N PRO A 289 -2.27 0.58 -34.91
CA PRO A 289 -1.90 -0.81 -34.72
C PRO A 289 -2.85 -1.74 -35.49
N ALA A 290 -2.30 -2.73 -36.18
CA ALA A 290 -3.09 -3.72 -36.94
C ALA A 290 -4.02 -4.57 -36.06
N GLU A 291 -3.60 -4.86 -34.82
CA GLU A 291 -4.38 -5.61 -33.84
C GLU A 291 -4.35 -4.89 -32.50
N THR A 292 -5.52 -4.44 -32.04
CA THR A 292 -5.73 -3.86 -30.71
C THR A 292 -7.10 -4.27 -30.20
N VAL A 293 -7.24 -4.52 -28.90
CA VAL A 293 -8.55 -4.83 -28.29
C VAL A 293 -9.37 -3.56 -28.02
N ALA A 294 -8.72 -2.40 -27.97
CA ALA A 294 -9.35 -1.11 -27.76
C ALA A 294 -8.61 -0.02 -28.56
N ALA A 295 -9.30 0.58 -29.52
CA ALA A 295 -8.78 1.64 -30.37
C ALA A 295 -9.27 3.02 -29.89
N GLY A 296 -8.38 4.00 -29.92
CA GLY A 296 -8.62 5.37 -29.49
C GLY A 296 -7.46 6.28 -29.90
N LEU A 297 -7.70 7.59 -29.90
CA LEU A 297 -6.70 8.61 -30.22
C LEU A 297 -6.44 9.50 -29.00
N VAL A 298 -5.23 9.47 -28.48
CA VAL A 298 -4.81 10.24 -27.29
C VAL A 298 -3.99 11.45 -27.74
N PRO A 299 -4.50 12.69 -27.58
CA PRO A 299 -3.72 13.89 -27.82
C PRO A 299 -2.71 14.12 -26.68
N VAL A 300 -1.46 14.45 -27.03
CA VAL A 300 -0.38 14.78 -26.10
C VAL A 300 0.24 16.12 -26.46
N GLU A 301 0.33 17.03 -25.49
CA GLU A 301 0.85 18.39 -25.66
C GLU A 301 2.33 18.53 -25.24
N PHE A 302 3.21 18.67 -26.21
CA PHE A 302 4.63 18.90 -26.00
C PHE A 302 4.95 20.39 -25.91
N THR A 303 5.82 20.76 -24.99
CA THR A 303 6.31 22.15 -24.87
C THR A 303 7.64 22.29 -25.62
N GLN A 304 7.65 23.10 -26.68
CA GLN A 304 8.82 23.35 -27.51
C GLN A 304 9.46 24.69 -27.14
N GLN A 305 10.79 24.70 -26.99
CA GLN A 305 11.57 25.91 -26.75
C GLN A 305 12.45 26.18 -27.98
N GLY A 306 12.02 27.13 -28.82
CA GLY A 306 12.73 27.47 -30.05
C GLY A 306 12.79 26.31 -31.05
N ASN A 307 13.96 26.10 -31.66
CA ASN A 307 14.15 25.08 -32.71
C ASN A 307 14.63 23.71 -32.19
N GLU A 308 14.71 23.52 -30.87
CA GLU A 308 15.09 22.21 -30.30
C GLU A 308 13.90 21.24 -30.32
N PRO A 309 14.15 19.92 -30.51
CA PRO A 309 13.10 18.93 -30.42
C PRO A 309 12.49 18.94 -29.01
N PRO A 310 11.14 18.85 -28.87
CA PRO A 310 10.52 18.93 -27.57
C PRO A 310 10.97 17.75 -26.67
N PRO A 311 11.13 18.00 -25.36
CA PRO A 311 11.49 16.95 -24.41
C PRO A 311 10.40 15.87 -24.33
N PRO A 312 10.73 14.65 -23.86
CA PRO A 312 9.75 13.61 -23.62
C PRO A 312 8.71 14.06 -22.59
N GLU A 313 7.46 13.68 -22.82
CA GLU A 313 6.34 13.95 -21.92
C GLU A 313 5.96 12.69 -21.14
N TYR A 314 5.40 12.86 -19.94
CA TYR A 314 5.00 11.76 -19.08
C TYR A 314 3.48 11.68 -19.00
N LEU A 315 2.94 10.52 -19.35
CA LEU A 315 1.52 10.23 -19.27
C LEU A 315 1.25 9.20 -18.19
N THR A 316 0.20 9.41 -17.40
CA THR A 316 -0.30 8.41 -16.46
C THR A 316 -1.38 7.59 -17.15
N VAL A 317 -1.13 6.29 -17.29
CA VAL A 317 -2.10 5.29 -17.73
C VAL A 317 -2.74 4.68 -16.50
N ARG A 318 -4.05 4.80 -16.38
CA ARG A 318 -4.83 4.21 -15.28
C ARG A 318 -5.74 3.11 -15.80
N VAL A 319 -5.76 1.97 -15.13
CA VAL A 319 -6.67 0.86 -15.42
C VAL A 319 -7.78 0.81 -14.37
N LEU A 320 -9.03 0.81 -14.80
CA LEU A 320 -10.22 0.65 -13.98
C LEU A 320 -10.86 -0.70 -14.33
N ALA A 321 -10.62 -1.69 -13.49
CA ALA A 321 -11.17 -3.04 -13.66
C ALA A 321 -11.68 -3.56 -12.31
N SER A 322 -12.95 -3.30 -11.99
CA SER A 322 -13.54 -3.62 -10.68
C SER A 322 -13.59 -5.12 -10.39
N ASP A 323 -13.59 -5.94 -11.43
CA ASP A 323 -13.77 -7.38 -11.32
C ASP A 323 -12.43 -8.15 -11.47
N PHE A 324 -11.32 -7.39 -11.41
CA PHE A 324 -9.95 -7.89 -11.47
C PHE A 324 -9.16 -7.40 -10.25
N ASP A 325 -8.17 -8.21 -9.87
CA ASP A 325 -7.05 -7.87 -9.01
C ASP A 325 -5.81 -7.63 -9.89
N GLU A 326 -5.01 -6.62 -9.56
CA GLU A 326 -3.70 -6.38 -10.20
C GLU A 326 -2.60 -6.86 -9.25
N GLU A 327 -1.73 -7.77 -9.71
CA GLU A 327 -0.76 -8.49 -8.86
C GLU A 327 0.24 -7.55 -8.16
N THR A 328 0.66 -6.49 -8.84
CA THR A 328 1.58 -5.49 -8.24
C THR A 328 0.86 -4.47 -7.37
N ARG A 329 -0.48 -4.46 -7.42
CA ARG A 329 -1.41 -3.57 -6.71
C ARG A 329 -1.30 -2.10 -7.11
N VAL A 330 -0.81 -1.85 -8.32
CA VAL A 330 -0.69 -0.48 -8.85
C VAL A 330 -1.49 -0.41 -10.14
N TRP A 331 -2.57 0.35 -10.06
CA TRP A 331 -3.52 0.56 -11.16
C TRP A 331 -3.13 1.74 -12.06
N GLU A 332 -2.02 2.40 -11.75
CA GLU A 332 -1.49 3.53 -12.48
C GLU A 332 -0.04 3.28 -12.89
N ARG A 333 0.29 3.64 -14.12
CA ARG A 333 1.66 3.55 -14.65
C ARG A 333 1.98 4.81 -15.41
N THR A 334 3.15 5.39 -15.11
CA THR A 334 3.68 6.47 -15.92
C THR A 334 4.41 5.88 -17.12
N ILE A 335 4.06 6.33 -18.31
CA ILE A 335 4.76 6.01 -19.57
C ILE A 335 5.46 7.26 -20.08
N THR A 336 6.63 7.06 -20.69
CA THR A 336 7.34 8.11 -21.41
C THR A 336 6.85 8.14 -22.86
N VAL A 337 6.43 9.32 -23.31
CA VAL A 337 5.94 9.57 -24.66
C VAL A 337 6.86 10.57 -25.34
N HIS A 338 7.31 10.21 -26.54
CA HIS A 338 8.13 11.05 -27.39
C HIS A 338 7.30 11.53 -28.57
N HIS A 339 7.54 12.74 -29.06
CA HIS A 339 6.78 13.30 -30.17
C HIS A 339 6.99 12.56 -31.50
N ASP A 340 8.08 11.81 -31.65
CA ASP A 340 8.57 11.22 -32.90
C ASP A 340 8.67 9.68 -32.90
N ARG A 341 8.25 9.01 -31.82
CA ARG A 341 8.26 7.54 -31.71
C ARG A 341 7.20 7.02 -30.75
N ASP A 342 6.92 5.73 -30.85
CA ASP A 342 6.03 5.01 -29.93
C ASP A 342 6.48 5.15 -28.47
N SER A 343 5.52 5.15 -27.55
CA SER A 343 5.79 5.20 -26.11
C SER A 343 6.42 3.91 -25.59
N ASP A 344 6.91 3.95 -24.36
CA ASP A 344 7.15 2.74 -23.59
C ASP A 344 5.82 2.04 -23.23
N PRO A 345 5.80 0.70 -23.08
CA PRO A 345 4.60 -0.04 -22.72
C PRO A 345 4.30 0.06 -21.21
N ALA A 346 3.05 0.34 -20.86
CA ALA A 346 2.51 0.10 -19.52
C ALA A 346 2.01 -1.35 -19.41
N VAL A 347 2.50 -2.08 -18.41
CA VAL A 347 2.11 -3.48 -18.16
C VAL A 347 1.40 -3.59 -16.83
N PHE A 348 0.23 -4.23 -16.86
CA PHE A 348 -0.59 -4.57 -15.69
C PHE A 348 -0.82 -6.08 -15.65
N LEU A 349 -0.73 -6.67 -14.47
CA LEU A 349 -0.86 -8.12 -14.26
C LEU A 349 -2.23 -8.40 -13.65
N LEU A 350 -3.21 -8.69 -14.49
CA LEU A 350 -4.60 -8.81 -14.07
C LEU A 350 -5.00 -10.26 -13.79
N LYS A 351 -5.74 -10.47 -12.70
CA LYS A 351 -6.28 -11.76 -12.28
C LYS A 351 -7.74 -11.60 -11.89
N ALA A 352 -8.61 -12.46 -12.42
CA ALA A 352 -10.03 -12.47 -12.05
C ALA A 352 -10.41 -13.75 -11.31
N ALA A 353 -11.14 -13.60 -10.20
CA ALA A 353 -11.66 -14.70 -9.41
C ALA A 353 -13.10 -15.11 -9.77
N GLU A 354 -13.84 -14.22 -10.44
CA GLU A 354 -15.25 -14.42 -10.79
C GLU A 354 -15.44 -14.70 -12.27
N LEU A 355 -16.32 -15.64 -12.58
CA LEU A 355 -16.67 -16.02 -13.95
C LEU A 355 -17.53 -14.94 -14.64
N GLY A 356 -17.54 -14.96 -15.97
CA GLY A 356 -18.42 -14.16 -16.81
C GLY A 356 -17.73 -13.00 -17.54
N LYS A 357 -18.52 -12.21 -18.27
CA LYS A 357 -18.06 -11.03 -18.99
C LYS A 357 -17.70 -9.90 -18.02
N LYS A 358 -16.48 -9.38 -18.12
CA LYS A 358 -15.94 -8.30 -17.29
C LYS A 358 -15.50 -7.13 -18.18
N ARG A 359 -15.70 -5.89 -17.70
CA ARG A 359 -15.30 -4.66 -18.38
C ARG A 359 -13.98 -4.14 -17.81
N ILE A 360 -13.09 -3.70 -18.69
CA ILE A 360 -11.85 -3.00 -18.36
C ILE A 360 -11.88 -1.64 -19.05
N THR A 361 -11.69 -0.57 -18.27
CA THR A 361 -11.54 0.80 -18.79
C THR A 361 -10.11 1.26 -18.55
N ILE A 362 -9.52 1.99 -19.49
CA ILE A 362 -8.17 2.54 -19.43
C ILE A 362 -8.31 4.05 -19.63
N ASP A 363 -7.91 4.82 -18.63
CA ASP A 363 -7.85 6.27 -18.67
C ASP A 363 -6.41 6.74 -18.93
N PHE A 364 -6.28 7.82 -19.69
CA PHE A 364 -5.01 8.50 -19.95
C PHE A 364 -5.05 9.89 -19.36
N GLU A 365 -4.04 10.22 -18.55
CA GLU A 365 -3.87 11.54 -17.96
C GLU A 365 -2.53 12.14 -18.37
N HIS A 366 -2.55 13.41 -18.75
CA HIS A 366 -1.38 14.19 -19.12
C HIS A 366 -1.40 15.51 -18.37
N LYS A 367 -0.30 15.88 -17.71
CA LYS A 367 -0.19 17.10 -16.89
C LYS A 367 -1.35 17.24 -15.87
N GLY A 368 -1.77 16.12 -15.27
CA GLY A 368 -2.86 16.05 -14.30
C GLY A 368 -4.27 16.21 -14.88
N ARG A 369 -4.42 16.14 -16.21
CA ARG A 369 -5.69 16.29 -16.92
C ARG A 369 -6.04 15.00 -17.68
N PRO A 370 -7.31 14.56 -17.68
CA PRO A 370 -7.74 13.43 -18.48
C PRO A 370 -7.72 13.81 -19.97
N VAL A 371 -6.95 13.08 -20.78
CA VAL A 371 -6.80 13.33 -22.23
C VAL A 371 -7.48 12.27 -23.10
N GLY A 372 -7.80 11.11 -22.54
CA GLY A 372 -8.57 10.09 -23.25
C GLY A 372 -8.99 8.94 -22.33
N SER A 373 -9.97 8.15 -22.77
CA SER A 373 -10.38 6.91 -22.10
C SER A 373 -10.84 5.90 -23.14
N VAL A 374 -10.36 4.66 -23.06
CA VAL A 374 -10.81 3.52 -23.87
C VAL A 374 -11.36 2.43 -22.96
N TRP A 375 -12.25 1.58 -23.45
CA TRP A 375 -12.68 0.39 -22.71
C TRP A 375 -12.89 -0.80 -23.62
N PHE A 376 -12.85 -2.01 -23.05
CA PHE A 376 -13.14 -3.24 -23.76
C PHE A 376 -13.69 -4.31 -22.81
N MET A 377 -14.20 -5.40 -23.41
CA MET A 377 -14.77 -6.55 -22.72
C MET A 377 -13.87 -7.78 -22.81
N THR A 378 -13.80 -8.55 -21.73
CA THR A 378 -13.13 -9.85 -21.67
C THR A 378 -14.01 -10.84 -20.90
N GLU A 379 -13.83 -12.14 -21.11
CA GLU A 379 -14.65 -13.20 -20.51
C GLU A 379 -13.79 -14.12 -19.62
N VAL A 380 -14.19 -14.30 -18.35
CA VAL A 380 -13.51 -15.19 -17.41
C VAL A 380 -14.21 -16.55 -17.39
N VAL A 381 -13.47 -17.61 -17.71
CA VAL A 381 -13.96 -18.99 -17.81
C VAL A 381 -13.19 -19.93 -16.88
N ASP A 382 -13.83 -21.02 -16.45
CA ASP A 382 -13.25 -21.95 -15.47
C ASP A 382 -12.19 -22.89 -16.10
N THR A 383 -12.37 -23.25 -17.36
CA THR A 383 -11.37 -23.97 -18.16
C THR A 383 -11.30 -23.32 -19.53
N PRO A 384 -10.14 -22.82 -19.98
CA PRO A 384 -10.02 -22.28 -21.32
C PRO A 384 -10.15 -23.44 -22.31
N ALA A 385 -11.27 -23.53 -23.03
CA ALA A 385 -11.33 -24.40 -24.20
C ALA A 385 -10.26 -23.92 -25.18
N SER A 386 -9.32 -24.80 -25.52
CA SER A 386 -8.20 -24.52 -26.40
C SER A 386 -8.67 -23.88 -27.71
N SER A 387 -8.05 -22.75 -28.05
CA SER A 387 -7.76 -22.33 -29.42
C SER A 387 -8.94 -22.37 -30.41
N ALA A 388 -9.83 -21.40 -30.31
CA ALA A 388 -10.39 -20.77 -31.49
C ALA A 388 -10.64 -19.32 -31.15
N SER A 389 -10.20 -18.42 -32.02
CA SER A 389 -10.67 -17.04 -32.09
C SER A 389 -12.18 -17.09 -32.36
N VAL A 390 -12.95 -17.40 -31.32
CA VAL A 390 -14.39 -17.24 -31.33
C VAL A 390 -14.57 -15.75 -31.19
N THR A 391 -14.84 -15.10 -32.32
CA THR A 391 -15.45 -13.80 -32.36
C THR A 391 -16.67 -13.89 -31.46
N LEU A 392 -16.55 -13.41 -30.21
CA LEU A 392 -17.69 -13.15 -29.36
C LEU A 392 -18.66 -12.38 -30.24
N ALA A 393 -19.88 -12.87 -30.43
CA ALA A 393 -20.92 -12.12 -31.11
C ALA A 393 -21.11 -10.84 -30.30
N ARG A 394 -20.43 -9.77 -30.73
CA ARG A 394 -20.41 -8.47 -30.05
C ARG A 394 -21.80 -7.90 -30.22
N SER A 395 -22.52 -7.76 -29.13
CA SER A 395 -23.64 -6.83 -29.11
C SER A 395 -23.09 -5.44 -29.44
N PRO A 396 -23.83 -4.53 -30.10
CA PRO A 396 -23.38 -3.15 -30.30
C PRO A 396 -22.99 -2.44 -28.99
N ASP A 397 -23.56 -2.86 -27.85
CA ASP A 397 -23.18 -2.43 -26.48
C ASP A 397 -21.83 -2.99 -25.96
N ASP A 398 -21.22 -3.97 -26.65
CA ASP A 398 -19.95 -4.61 -26.29
C ASP A 398 -18.76 -4.08 -27.12
N LEU A 399 -18.97 -3.04 -27.94
CA LEU A 399 -17.92 -2.46 -28.80
C LEU A 399 -17.03 -1.47 -28.02
N PRO A 400 -15.69 -1.57 -28.13
CA PRO A 400 -14.80 -0.63 -27.48
C PRO A 400 -15.11 0.80 -27.93
N GLU A 401 -15.35 1.70 -26.97
CA GLU A 401 -15.62 3.11 -27.21
C GLU A 401 -14.49 3.97 -26.66
N PHE A 402 -14.20 5.07 -27.35
CA PHE A 402 -13.27 6.08 -26.89
C PHE A 402 -14.01 7.34 -26.47
N SER A 403 -13.75 7.82 -25.25
CA SER A 403 -14.25 9.11 -24.77
C SER A 403 -13.15 10.16 -24.82
N ARG A 404 -13.38 11.23 -25.60
CA ARG A 404 -12.50 12.41 -25.66
C ARG A 404 -12.95 13.44 -24.62
N PHE A 405 -12.01 13.97 -23.84
CA PHE A 405 -12.27 15.04 -22.88
C PHE A 405 -12.04 16.42 -23.52
N GLU A 406 -12.73 17.45 -23.01
CA GLU A 406 -12.69 18.81 -23.56
C GLU A 406 -11.28 19.43 -23.52
N ARG A 407 -10.97 20.30 -24.49
CA ARG A 407 -9.66 20.95 -24.66
C ARG A 407 -9.30 21.94 -23.55
N ASN A 408 -10.29 22.43 -22.81
CA ASN A 408 -10.06 23.41 -21.74
C ASN A 408 -10.91 23.04 -20.52
N PRO A 409 -10.60 21.91 -19.86
CA PRO A 409 -11.33 21.51 -18.67
C PRO A 409 -11.07 22.52 -17.55
N PRO A 410 -12.00 22.67 -16.59
CA PRO A 410 -11.74 23.46 -15.39
C PRO A 410 -10.43 23.02 -14.72
N PRO A 411 -9.80 23.89 -13.91
CA PRO A 411 -8.58 23.54 -13.17
C PRO A 411 -8.72 22.17 -12.48
N PRO A 412 -7.60 21.42 -12.31
CA PRO A 412 -7.63 20.07 -11.77
C PRO A 412 -8.54 20.00 -10.56
N ALA A 413 -9.58 19.17 -10.62
CA ALA A 413 -10.54 19.12 -9.54
C ALA A 413 -9.86 18.57 -8.28
N ASP A 414 -10.09 19.24 -7.14
CA ASP A 414 -9.61 18.82 -5.82
C ASP A 414 -10.07 17.39 -5.48
N VAL A 415 -11.21 16.99 -6.05
CA VAL A 415 -11.79 15.65 -5.96
C VAL A 415 -12.38 15.25 -7.33
N GLN A 416 -12.05 14.05 -7.81
CA GLN A 416 -12.56 13.46 -9.05
C GLN A 416 -13.34 12.19 -8.75
N LEU A 417 -14.57 12.11 -9.26
CA LEU A 417 -15.41 10.92 -9.21
C LEU A 417 -15.53 10.34 -10.62
N ARG A 418 -15.02 9.12 -10.82
CA ARG A 418 -15.25 8.34 -12.03
C ARG A 418 -16.38 7.34 -11.79
N VAL A 419 -17.35 7.32 -12.69
CA VAL A 419 -18.47 6.38 -12.67
C VAL A 419 -18.34 5.48 -13.88
N VAL A 420 -18.22 4.17 -13.65
CA VAL A 420 -18.05 3.16 -14.70
C VAL A 420 -19.20 2.16 -14.61
N LYS A 421 -19.88 1.91 -15.72
CA LYS A 421 -20.94 0.89 -15.79
C LYS A 421 -20.32 -0.51 -15.85
N LYS A 422 -20.71 -1.41 -14.94
CA LYS A 422 -20.33 -2.84 -15.00
C LYS A 422 -21.10 -3.55 -16.11
N SER A 423 -20.51 -4.64 -16.62
CA SER A 423 -21.07 -5.44 -17.71
C SER A 423 -22.20 -6.38 -17.30
N GLY A 424 -22.43 -6.57 -16.00
CA GLY A 424 -23.48 -7.42 -15.44
C GLY A 424 -24.29 -6.66 -14.40
N GLU A 425 -25.61 -6.67 -14.58
CA GLU A 425 -26.61 -5.92 -13.80
C GLU A 425 -26.40 -4.39 -13.98
N ASN A 426 -27.45 -3.57 -13.86
CA ASN A 426 -27.35 -2.09 -14.02
C ASN A 426 -26.56 -1.45 -12.87
N THR A 427 -25.31 -1.88 -12.68
CA THR A 427 -24.48 -1.62 -11.54
C THR A 427 -23.39 -0.65 -11.96
N LEU A 428 -23.26 0.42 -11.20
CA LEU A 428 -22.23 1.43 -11.38
C LEU A 428 -21.11 1.17 -10.38
N ALA A 429 -19.87 1.23 -10.84
CA ALA A 429 -18.68 1.28 -10.00
C ALA A 429 -18.23 2.74 -9.91
N PHE A 430 -18.05 3.22 -8.69
CA PHE A 430 -17.59 4.57 -8.42
C PHE A 430 -16.13 4.52 -8.01
N TRP A 431 -15.33 5.46 -8.50
CA TRP A 431 -13.91 5.57 -8.17
C TRP A 431 -13.65 7.02 -7.78
N LEU A 432 -13.10 7.23 -6.59
CA LEU A 432 -12.83 8.56 -6.06
C LEU A 432 -11.34 8.80 -5.94
N ASN A 433 -10.92 9.97 -6.41
CA ASN A 433 -9.58 10.48 -6.29
C ASN A 433 -9.63 11.89 -5.71
N SER A 434 -8.64 12.25 -4.92
CA SER A 434 -8.43 13.61 -4.44
C SER A 434 -6.98 14.00 -4.67
N ALA A 435 -6.79 15.24 -5.13
CA ALA A 435 -5.46 15.84 -5.24
C ALA A 435 -4.94 16.35 -3.88
N HIS A 436 -5.76 16.33 -2.82
CA HIS A 436 -5.34 16.76 -1.49
C HIS A 436 -4.61 15.63 -0.74
N PRO A 437 -3.40 15.89 -0.20
CA PRO A 437 -2.65 14.90 0.57
C PRO A 437 -3.36 14.49 1.87
N ASP A 438 -4.27 15.33 2.39
CA ASP A 438 -5.04 15.08 3.62
C ASP A 438 -6.24 14.14 3.39
N LEU A 439 -6.59 13.88 2.14
CA LEU A 439 -7.70 13.01 1.78
C LEU A 439 -7.15 11.69 1.23
N PRO A 440 -7.45 10.52 1.87
CA PRO A 440 -6.85 9.23 1.49
C PRO A 440 -7.44 8.63 0.20
N TYR A 441 -8.09 9.45 -0.63
CA TYR A 441 -8.75 9.01 -1.84
C TYR A 441 -7.77 9.07 -3.00
N SER A 442 -7.16 7.94 -3.36
CA SER A 442 -6.36 7.79 -4.57
C SER A 442 -6.95 6.66 -5.41
N TRP A 443 -7.85 7.05 -6.32
CA TRP A 443 -8.61 6.15 -7.21
C TRP A 443 -9.01 4.84 -6.52
N GLN A 444 -9.67 4.95 -5.37
CA GLN A 444 -10.22 3.79 -4.68
C GLN A 444 -11.65 3.54 -5.19
N PRO A 445 -12.05 2.28 -5.40
CA PRO A 445 -13.45 1.98 -5.61
C PRO A 445 -14.23 2.39 -4.36
N VAL A 446 -15.33 3.12 -4.55
CA VAL A 446 -16.19 3.60 -3.47
C VAL A 446 -17.55 2.93 -3.65
N GLY A 447 -18.05 2.29 -2.60
CA GLY A 447 -19.30 1.50 -2.64
C GLY A 447 -19.10 0.08 -2.15
#